data_AF-A0A3S2VPX9-F1
#
_entry.id   AF-A0A3S2VPX9-F1
#
_cell.length_a   1.000
_cell.length_b   1.000
_cell.length_c   1.000
_cell.angle_alpha   90.00
_cell.angle_beta   90.00
_cell.angle_gamma   90.00
#
_symmetry.space_group_name_H-M   'P 1'
#
loop_
_entity.id
_entity.type
_entity.pdbx_description
1 polymer ?
#
loop_
_entity_poly.entity_id
_entity_poly.type
_entity_poly.pdbx_seq_one_letter_code
_entity_poly.pdbx_strand_id
1 'polypeptide(L)'
;MEHTGHDGFARPADEILPPGTDARLLVFFDAWRSARSGAAVPTKRDFDPFQMPALLRFTWLYRDDPVAGDFVCLLAGEEVNRAWGHPIKDKTLRQVVGDEDYPVVQARWRKIIDTPLVQYGAKQEKLSSQDLWRAERLLMPLASADGRIDHVIGVSLYRLAGSEQKRMALFEEDIVQIPCAEI
;
A
#
# COMPACT_ATOMS: atom_id res chain seq x y z
N MET A 1 -27.84 23.45 28.57
CA MET A 1 -27.87 22.77 27.25
C MET A 1 -26.50 23.03 26.65
N GLU A 2 -25.52 22.20 27.01
CA GLU A 2 -24.14 22.35 26.59
C GLU A 2 -23.91 21.49 25.36
N HIS A 3 -23.67 22.15 24.22
CA HIS A 3 -23.18 21.51 23.01
C HIS A 3 -21.69 21.22 23.22
N THR A 4 -21.36 19.97 23.54
CA THR A 4 -19.98 19.47 23.45
C THR A 4 -19.64 19.23 21.98
N GLY A 5 -18.99 20.22 21.36
CA GLY A 5 -18.31 20.05 20.09
C GLY A 5 -17.18 19.04 20.25
N HIS A 6 -17.36 17.86 19.67
CA HIS A 6 -16.32 16.85 19.56
C HIS A 6 -15.63 16.99 18.20
N ASP A 7 -15.06 18.18 17.93
CA ASP A 7 -14.07 18.31 16.85
C ASP A 7 -12.73 17.86 17.41
N GLY A 8 -12.59 16.54 17.55
CA GLY A 8 -11.30 15.91 17.75
C GLY A 8 -10.51 16.07 16.47
N PHE A 9 -9.56 16.99 16.43
CA PHE A 9 -8.65 17.15 15.31
C PHE A 9 -7.95 15.80 15.06
N ALA A 10 -8.28 15.16 13.94
CA ALA A 10 -7.63 13.92 13.53
C ALA A 10 -6.12 14.15 13.45
N ARG A 11 -5.33 13.23 14.04
CA ARG A 11 -3.87 13.37 14.10
C ARG A 11 -3.27 13.53 12.70
N PRO A 12 -2.32 14.44 12.48
CA PRO A 12 -1.59 14.55 11.22
C PRO A 12 -0.99 13.22 10.73
N ALA A 13 -0.89 13.03 9.41
CA ALA A 13 -0.39 11.77 8.84
C ALA A 13 1.06 11.45 9.24
N ASP A 14 1.90 12.48 9.42
CA ASP A 14 3.30 12.38 9.85
C ASP A 14 3.46 12.04 11.34
N GLU A 15 2.40 12.14 12.14
CA GLU A 15 2.36 11.63 13.51
C GLU A 15 1.88 10.17 13.59
N ILE A 16 1.18 9.69 12.56
CA ILE A 16 0.63 8.33 12.48
C ILE A 16 1.63 7.38 11.81
N LEU A 17 2.23 7.82 10.69
CA LEU A 17 3.22 7.03 9.95
C LEU A 17 4.62 7.20 10.56
N PRO A 18 5.54 6.25 10.30
CA PRO A 18 6.88 6.32 10.86
C PRO A 18 7.62 7.63 10.53
N PRO A 19 8.42 8.17 11.46
CA PRO A 19 9.21 9.38 11.20
C PRO A 19 10.11 9.23 9.97
N GLY A 20 10.14 10.26 9.12
CA GLY A 20 10.95 10.24 7.88
C GLY A 20 10.30 9.51 6.69
N THR A 21 9.02 9.13 6.81
CA THR A 21 8.18 8.69 5.69
C THR A 21 8.22 9.71 4.55
N ASP A 22 8.36 9.24 3.31
CA ASP A 22 8.34 10.11 2.12
C ASP A 22 7.02 10.90 2.05
N ALA A 23 7.10 12.23 1.86
CA ALA A 23 5.93 13.13 1.85
C ALA A 23 4.86 12.71 0.83
N ARG A 24 5.24 12.01 -0.23
CA ARG A 24 4.30 11.42 -1.21
C ARG A 24 3.40 10.36 -0.60
N LEU A 25 3.91 9.55 0.34
CA LEU A 25 3.10 8.55 1.04
C LEU A 25 2.14 9.22 2.04
N LEU A 26 2.51 10.38 2.61
CA LEU A 26 1.60 11.19 3.41
C LEU A 26 0.40 11.68 2.58
N VAL A 27 0.66 12.19 1.36
CA VAL A 27 -0.41 12.60 0.43
C VAL A 27 -1.35 11.43 0.09
N PHE A 28 -0.80 10.25 -0.16
CA PHE A 28 -1.60 9.06 -0.43
C PHE A 28 -2.45 8.65 0.79
N PHE A 29 -1.85 8.66 1.99
CA PHE A 29 -2.56 8.37 3.23
C PHE A 29 -3.72 9.35 3.46
N ASP A 30 -3.48 10.65 3.26
CA ASP A 30 -4.50 11.68 3.44
C ASP A 30 -5.64 11.54 2.45
N ALA A 31 -5.36 11.25 1.18
CA ALA A 31 -6.40 10.98 0.18
C ALA A 31 -7.27 9.77 0.60
N TRP A 32 -6.64 8.69 1.07
CA TRP A 32 -7.37 7.51 1.56
C TRP A 32 -8.21 7.83 2.80
N ARG A 33 -7.65 8.58 3.75
CA ARG A 33 -8.34 8.98 4.97
C ARG A 33 -9.53 9.89 4.67
N SER A 34 -9.37 10.86 3.77
CA SER A 34 -10.47 11.73 3.33
C SER A 34 -11.61 10.96 2.66
N ALA A 35 -11.29 9.88 1.92
CA ALA A 35 -12.30 9.04 1.28
C ALA A 35 -13.17 8.25 2.27
N ARG A 36 -12.75 8.09 3.54
CA ARG A 36 -13.47 7.26 4.53
C ARG A 36 -14.86 7.76 4.83
N SER A 37 -15.12 9.05 4.74
CA SER A 37 -16.45 9.65 4.97
C SER A 37 -17.14 9.15 6.28
N GLY A 38 -16.35 8.93 7.34
CA GLY A 38 -16.82 8.42 8.64
C GLY A 38 -16.77 6.90 8.83
N ALA A 39 -16.47 6.12 7.78
CA ALA A 39 -16.24 4.66 7.89
C ALA A 39 -14.82 4.34 8.37
N ALA A 40 -14.56 3.10 8.81
CA ALA A 40 -13.21 2.64 9.14
C ALA A 40 -12.33 2.46 7.88
N VAL A 41 -12.93 2.04 6.77
CA VAL A 41 -12.28 1.79 5.49
C VAL A 41 -13.13 2.43 4.39
N PRO A 42 -12.55 3.20 3.45
CA PRO A 42 -13.31 3.77 2.36
C PRO A 42 -13.70 2.71 1.35
N THR A 43 -14.81 2.93 0.65
CA THR A 43 -15.10 2.08 -0.52
C THR A 43 -14.14 2.44 -1.65
N LYS A 44 -13.86 1.48 -2.54
CA LYS A 44 -13.10 1.73 -3.77
C LYS A 44 -13.74 2.82 -4.65
N ARG A 45 -15.07 2.99 -4.55
CA ARG A 45 -15.81 4.01 -5.30
C ARG A 45 -15.57 5.42 -4.75
N ASP A 46 -15.45 5.55 -3.44
CA ASP A 46 -15.26 6.85 -2.77
C ASP A 46 -13.80 7.31 -2.79
N PHE A 47 -12.87 6.40 -3.04
CA PHE A 47 -11.47 6.73 -3.25
C PHE A 47 -11.24 7.30 -4.66
N ASP A 48 -11.04 8.62 -4.76
CA ASP A 48 -10.72 9.30 -6.01
C ASP A 48 -9.21 9.35 -6.27
N PRO A 49 -8.68 8.56 -7.23
CA PRO A 49 -7.26 8.55 -7.54
C PRO A 49 -6.75 9.90 -8.11
N PHE A 50 -7.64 10.77 -8.63
CA PHE A 50 -7.26 12.08 -9.17
C PHE A 50 -6.90 13.10 -8.10
N GLN A 51 -7.11 12.80 -6.82
CA GLN A 51 -6.55 13.59 -5.71
C GLN A 51 -5.03 13.49 -5.62
N MET A 52 -4.43 12.45 -6.22
CA MET A 52 -2.99 12.19 -6.19
C MET A 52 -2.42 11.83 -7.58
N PRO A 53 -2.60 12.69 -8.60
CA PRO A 53 -2.29 12.35 -9.99
C PRO A 53 -0.81 12.03 -10.20
N ALA A 54 0.08 12.70 -9.45
CA ALA A 54 1.51 12.46 -9.48
C ALA A 54 1.93 11.09 -8.92
N LEU A 55 1.05 10.39 -8.20
CA LEU A 55 1.34 9.09 -7.59
C LEU A 55 0.82 7.91 -8.39
N LEU A 56 -0.07 8.11 -9.37
CA LEU A 56 -0.69 7.04 -10.15
C LEU A 56 0.34 6.09 -10.80
N ARG A 57 1.48 6.63 -11.25
CA ARG A 57 2.55 5.83 -11.84
C ARG A 57 3.22 4.86 -10.86
N PHE A 58 3.09 5.10 -9.56
CA PHE A 58 3.60 4.27 -8.46
C PHE A 58 2.50 3.44 -7.78
N THR A 59 1.24 3.62 -8.17
CA THR A 59 0.07 2.99 -7.55
C THR A 59 -0.18 1.62 -8.15
N TRP A 60 -0.64 0.70 -7.32
CA TRP A 60 -1.14 -0.61 -7.72
C TRP A 60 -2.39 -0.95 -6.89
N LEU A 61 -3.27 -1.77 -7.47
CA LEU A 61 -4.51 -2.22 -6.81
C LEU A 61 -4.66 -3.72 -7.02
N TYR A 62 -4.87 -4.43 -5.93
CA TYR A 62 -5.21 -5.84 -5.95
C TYR A 62 -6.60 -6.06 -5.36
N ARG A 63 -7.24 -7.15 -5.80
CA ARG A 63 -8.48 -7.66 -5.22
C ARG A 63 -8.28 -9.10 -4.78
N ASP A 64 -8.74 -9.45 -3.59
CA ASP A 64 -8.87 -10.83 -3.14
C ASP A 64 -9.85 -11.57 -4.05
N ASP A 65 -9.41 -12.66 -4.63
CA ASP A 65 -10.24 -13.53 -5.47
C ASP A 65 -10.41 -14.89 -4.77
N PRO A 66 -11.57 -15.13 -4.12
CA PRO A 66 -11.82 -16.38 -3.41
C PRO A 66 -11.82 -17.61 -4.32
N VAL A 67 -12.10 -17.46 -5.62
CA VAL A 67 -12.11 -18.56 -6.59
C VAL A 67 -10.67 -18.97 -6.91
N ALA A 68 -9.78 -18.00 -7.08
CA ALA A 68 -8.36 -18.25 -7.27
C ALA A 68 -7.63 -18.61 -5.97
N GLY A 69 -8.18 -18.23 -4.80
CA GLY A 69 -7.52 -18.33 -3.51
C GLY A 69 -6.29 -17.42 -3.38
N ASP A 70 -6.26 -16.33 -4.16
CA ASP A 70 -5.12 -15.43 -4.29
C ASP A 70 -5.61 -13.99 -4.58
N PHE A 71 -4.73 -13.00 -4.46
CA PHE A 71 -4.98 -11.63 -4.85
C PHE A 71 -4.65 -11.44 -6.34
N VAL A 72 -5.54 -10.80 -7.09
CA VAL A 72 -5.35 -10.49 -8.51
C VAL A 72 -5.10 -8.99 -8.70
N CYS A 73 -4.04 -8.65 -9.45
CA CYS A 73 -3.68 -7.27 -9.76
C CYS A 73 -4.67 -6.67 -10.76
N LEU A 74 -5.47 -5.69 -10.34
CA LEU A 74 -6.42 -4.99 -11.23
C LEU A 74 -5.75 -3.88 -12.04
N LEU A 75 -4.76 -3.22 -11.45
CA LEU A 75 -3.96 -2.18 -12.11
C LEU A 75 -2.58 -2.06 -11.47
N ALA A 76 -1.62 -1.61 -12.26
CA ALA A 76 -0.30 -1.22 -11.79
C ALA A 76 0.22 -0.08 -12.66
N GLY A 77 0.69 0.97 -11.99
CA GLY A 77 1.32 2.13 -12.62
C GLY A 77 2.62 1.76 -13.33
N GLU A 78 3.05 2.64 -14.24
CA GLU A 78 4.20 2.40 -15.11
C GLU A 78 5.50 2.16 -14.32
N GLU A 79 5.69 2.82 -13.18
CA GLU A 79 6.90 2.64 -12.35
C GLU A 79 6.89 1.35 -11.56
N VAL A 80 5.70 0.87 -11.23
CA VAL A 80 5.53 -0.47 -10.65
C VAL A 80 5.90 -1.52 -11.70
N ASN A 81 5.37 -1.40 -12.92
CA ASN A 81 5.71 -2.32 -14.01
C ASN A 81 7.19 -2.27 -14.37
N ARG A 82 7.81 -1.07 -14.39
CA ARG A 82 9.25 -0.92 -14.64
C ARG A 82 10.10 -1.57 -13.54
N ALA A 83 9.69 -1.47 -12.28
CA ALA A 83 10.40 -2.11 -11.18
C ALA A 83 10.36 -3.65 -11.29
N TRP A 84 9.23 -4.21 -11.71
CA TRP A 84 9.07 -5.65 -11.96
C TRP A 84 9.64 -6.13 -13.31
N GLY A 85 9.98 -5.21 -14.22
CA GLY A 85 10.50 -5.53 -15.56
C GLY A 85 9.43 -6.00 -16.57
N HIS A 86 8.16 -6.06 -16.17
CA HIS A 86 7.04 -6.42 -17.04
C HIS A 86 5.70 -5.91 -16.47
N PRO A 87 4.64 -5.82 -17.29
CA PRO A 87 3.29 -5.56 -16.80
C PRO A 87 2.84 -6.63 -15.79
N ILE A 88 2.25 -6.22 -14.66
CA ILE A 88 1.75 -7.15 -13.63
C ILE A 88 0.22 -7.21 -13.53
N LYS A 89 -0.49 -6.39 -14.30
CA LYS A 89 -1.96 -6.45 -14.38
C LYS A 89 -2.44 -7.85 -14.79
N ASP A 90 -3.56 -8.27 -14.21
CA ASP A 90 -4.23 -9.57 -14.37
C ASP A 90 -3.40 -10.77 -13.88
N LYS A 91 -2.24 -10.54 -13.26
CA LYS A 91 -1.46 -11.59 -12.58
C LYS A 91 -1.91 -11.74 -11.14
N THR A 92 -1.81 -12.96 -10.63
CA THR A 92 -1.99 -13.23 -9.20
C THR A 92 -0.76 -12.78 -8.40
N LEU A 93 -0.92 -12.57 -7.09
CA LEU A 93 0.20 -12.20 -6.22
C LEU A 93 1.32 -13.24 -6.33
N ARG A 94 0.97 -14.53 -6.29
CA ARG A 94 1.92 -15.64 -6.45
C ARG A 94 2.73 -15.55 -7.75
N GLN A 95 2.09 -15.20 -8.86
CA GLN A 95 2.77 -15.04 -10.15
C GLN A 95 3.73 -13.84 -10.18
N VAL A 96 3.49 -12.83 -9.35
CA VAL A 96 4.31 -11.61 -9.28
C VAL A 96 5.49 -11.81 -8.33
N VAL A 97 5.24 -12.31 -7.11
CA VAL A 97 6.27 -12.45 -6.07
C VAL A 97 7.04 -13.76 -6.16
N GLY A 98 6.49 -14.77 -6.83
CA GLY A 98 7.06 -16.11 -6.92
C GLY A 98 6.75 -16.98 -5.71
N ASP A 99 6.95 -18.29 -5.85
CA ASP A 99 6.56 -19.29 -4.85
C ASP A 99 7.26 -19.14 -3.50
N GLU A 100 8.50 -18.64 -3.50
CA GLU A 100 9.32 -18.48 -2.29
C GLU A 100 8.74 -17.41 -1.36
N ASP A 101 8.46 -16.21 -1.89
CA ASP A 101 7.97 -15.08 -1.10
C ASP A 101 6.45 -15.13 -0.88
N TYR A 102 5.72 -15.88 -1.70
CA TYR A 102 4.27 -15.88 -1.73
C TYR A 102 3.60 -16.16 -0.38
N PRO A 103 3.95 -17.22 0.38
CA PRO A 103 3.27 -17.51 1.65
C PRO A 103 3.36 -16.36 2.66
N VAL A 104 4.53 -15.71 2.72
CA VAL A 104 4.80 -14.60 3.65
C VAL A 104 4.03 -13.35 3.23
N VAL A 105 4.08 -13.00 1.95
CA VAL A 105 3.40 -11.80 1.43
C VAL A 105 1.89 -11.97 1.47
N GLN A 106 1.38 -13.14 1.10
CA GLN A 106 -0.04 -13.45 1.14
C GLN A 106 -0.60 -13.37 2.57
N ALA A 107 0.06 -14.00 3.54
CA ALA A 107 -0.35 -13.95 4.95
C ALA A 107 -0.39 -12.50 5.47
N ARG A 108 0.57 -11.67 5.04
CA ARG A 108 0.63 -10.25 5.39
C ARG A 108 -0.54 -9.46 4.78
N TRP A 109 -0.85 -9.67 3.51
CA TRP A 109 -1.94 -8.97 2.83
C TRP A 109 -3.32 -9.45 3.29
N ARG A 110 -3.43 -10.72 3.67
CA ARG A 110 -4.65 -11.25 4.29
C ARG A 110 -4.95 -10.53 5.60
N LYS A 111 -3.94 -10.26 6.43
CA LYS A 111 -4.13 -9.44 7.64
C LYS A 111 -4.71 -8.06 7.33
N ILE A 112 -4.25 -7.39 6.28
CA ILE A 112 -4.73 -6.04 5.88
C ILE A 112 -6.25 -6.02 5.65
N ILE A 113 -6.82 -7.09 5.11
CA ILE A 113 -8.26 -7.16 4.82
C ILE A 113 -9.08 -7.81 5.95
N ASP A 114 -8.56 -8.84 6.61
CA ASP A 114 -9.27 -9.57 7.67
C ASP A 114 -9.34 -8.76 8.98
N THR A 115 -8.28 -8.01 9.26
CA THR A 115 -8.20 -7.03 10.34
C THR A 115 -7.76 -5.72 9.68
N PRO A 116 -8.67 -4.81 9.34
CA PRO A 116 -8.34 -3.65 8.53
C PRO A 116 -7.12 -2.85 9.05
N LEU A 117 -6.01 -2.93 8.33
CA LEU A 117 -4.73 -2.33 8.72
C LEU A 117 -4.17 -1.45 7.59
N VAL A 118 -3.71 -0.25 7.95
CA VAL A 118 -2.74 0.47 7.14
C VAL A 118 -1.37 -0.15 7.38
N GLN A 119 -0.65 -0.49 6.32
CA GLN A 119 0.69 -1.06 6.43
C GLN A 119 1.72 -0.18 5.72
N TYR A 120 2.69 0.31 6.48
CA TYR A 120 3.92 0.88 5.97
C TYR A 120 5.01 -0.20 5.93
N GLY A 121 5.78 -0.22 4.85
CA GLY A 121 6.98 -1.05 4.73
C GLY A 121 8.11 -0.24 4.10
N ALA A 122 9.28 -0.25 4.73
CA ALA A 122 10.48 0.34 4.16
C ALA A 122 11.64 -0.65 4.17
N LYS A 123 12.48 -0.57 3.14
CA LYS A 123 13.73 -1.31 3.10
C LYS A 123 14.86 -0.40 2.66
N GLN A 124 15.97 -0.45 3.39
CA GLN A 124 17.24 0.15 3.01
C GLN A 124 18.26 -0.98 2.86
N GLU A 125 18.65 -1.35 1.64
CA GLU A 125 19.79 -2.25 1.46
C GLU A 125 21.05 -1.46 1.12
N LYS A 126 22.05 -1.54 2.00
CA LYS A 126 23.44 -1.24 1.65
C LYS A 126 24.08 -2.52 1.14
N LEU A 127 24.18 -2.70 -0.18
CA LEU A 127 25.22 -3.56 -0.73
C LEU A 127 26.51 -2.74 -0.88
N SER A 128 27.63 -3.41 -0.61
CA SER A 128 28.99 -2.90 -0.68
C SER A 128 29.20 -1.96 -1.87
N SER A 129 29.51 -0.70 -1.56
CA SER A 129 30.03 0.33 -2.48
C SER A 129 29.30 0.45 -3.84
N GLN A 130 28.07 0.98 -3.82
CA GLN A 130 27.59 2.12 -4.65
C GLN A 130 26.07 2.14 -4.90
N ASP A 131 25.35 1.06 -4.60
CA ASP A 131 23.92 0.98 -4.95
C ASP A 131 23.02 0.86 -3.70
N LEU A 132 22.50 2.00 -3.25
CA LEU A 132 21.43 2.05 -2.25
C LEU A 132 20.08 1.88 -2.97
N TRP A 133 19.43 0.74 -2.79
CA TRP A 133 18.03 0.57 -3.19
C TRP A 133 17.13 0.88 -1.99
N ARG A 134 16.34 1.96 -2.09
CA ARG A 134 15.31 2.31 -1.08
C ARG A 134 13.95 2.11 -1.71
N ALA A 135 13.21 1.14 -1.20
CA ALA A 135 11.77 1.05 -1.44
C ALA A 135 11.01 1.44 -0.18
N GLU A 136 10.05 2.32 -0.34
CA GLU A 136 9.02 2.57 0.65
C GLU A 136 7.67 2.25 0.03
N ARG A 137 6.83 1.57 0.80
CA ARG A 137 5.50 1.16 0.38
C ARG A 137 4.50 1.51 1.47
N LEU A 138 3.37 2.04 1.05
CA LEU A 138 2.19 2.18 1.90
C LEU A 138 1.07 1.37 1.24
N LEU A 139 0.42 0.52 2.03
CA LEU A 139 -0.67 -0.35 1.62
C LEU A 139 -1.88 -0.06 2.50
N MET A 140 -3.06 0.03 1.91
CA MET A 140 -4.30 0.33 2.62
C MET A 140 -5.47 -0.49 2.06
N PRO A 141 -6.43 -0.89 2.91
CA PRO A 141 -7.59 -1.64 2.47
C PRO A 141 -8.59 -0.72 1.75
N LEU A 142 -9.36 -1.27 0.83
CA LEU A 142 -10.57 -0.65 0.29
C LEU A 142 -11.73 -1.66 0.37
N ALA A 143 -12.93 -1.16 0.59
CA ALA A 143 -14.15 -1.96 0.55
C ALA A 143 -14.78 -1.98 -0.85
N SER A 144 -15.39 -3.10 -1.22
CA SER A 144 -16.33 -3.21 -2.32
C SER A 144 -17.66 -2.51 -1.98
N ALA A 145 -18.52 -2.34 -2.99
CA ALA A 145 -19.80 -1.63 -2.84
C ALA A 145 -20.77 -2.33 -1.87
N ASP A 146 -20.58 -3.64 -1.64
CA ASP A 146 -21.32 -4.45 -0.67
C ASP A 146 -20.74 -4.37 0.75
N GLY A 147 -19.70 -3.57 0.96
CA GLY A 147 -19.04 -3.39 2.26
C GLY A 147 -17.95 -4.43 2.55
N ARG A 148 -17.73 -5.43 1.67
CA ARG A 148 -16.66 -6.40 1.87
C ARG A 148 -15.29 -5.75 1.68
N ILE A 149 -14.39 -5.93 2.64
CA ILE A 149 -13.01 -5.45 2.53
C ILE A 149 -12.21 -6.52 1.78
N ASP A 150 -12.03 -6.30 0.47
CA ASP A 150 -11.43 -7.27 -0.43
C ASP A 150 -10.43 -6.65 -1.41
N HIS A 151 -10.11 -5.36 -1.25
CA HIS A 151 -9.13 -4.69 -2.07
C HIS A 151 -7.97 -4.20 -1.22
N VAL A 152 -6.77 -4.25 -1.80
CA VAL A 152 -5.57 -3.62 -1.26
C VAL A 152 -5.04 -2.65 -2.30
N ILE A 153 -5.01 -1.38 -1.95
CA ILE A 153 -4.37 -0.34 -2.76
C ILE A 153 -3.01 -0.02 -2.15
N GLY A 154 -2.00 0.17 -2.99
CA GLY A 154 -0.69 0.55 -2.50
C GLY A 154 0.04 1.52 -3.42
N VAL A 155 0.98 2.25 -2.83
CA VAL A 155 1.97 3.07 -3.54
C VAL A 155 3.34 2.53 -3.19
N SER A 156 4.15 2.23 -4.22
CA SER A 156 5.53 1.79 -4.08
C SER A 156 6.49 2.84 -4.65
N LEU A 157 7.30 3.46 -3.79
CA LEU A 157 8.30 4.44 -4.17
C LEU A 157 9.67 3.78 -4.25
N TYR A 158 10.23 3.71 -5.45
CA TYR A 158 11.54 3.14 -5.70
C TYR A 158 12.58 4.26 -5.88
N ARG A 159 13.68 4.21 -5.14
CA ARG A 159 14.90 5.00 -5.42
C ARG A 159 16.01 4.02 -5.78
N LEU A 160 16.39 4.01 -7.06
CA LEU A 160 17.60 3.33 -7.52
C LEU A 160 18.77 4.29 -7.39
N ALA A 161 19.78 3.93 -6.60
CA ALA A 161 21.13 4.46 -6.79
C ALA A 161 21.91 3.42 -7.62
N GLY A 162 22.44 3.83 -8.76
CA GLY A 162 23.40 3.07 -9.57
C GLY A 162 22.94 1.69 -10.05
N SER A 163 23.75 1.04 -10.87
CA SER A 163 23.32 0.11 -11.91
C SER A 163 23.48 -1.37 -11.53
N GLU A 164 22.37 -2.10 -11.41
CA GLU A 164 22.05 -3.38 -12.08
C GLU A 164 20.80 -3.94 -11.41
N GLN A 165 19.82 -4.32 -12.23
CA GLN A 165 18.50 -4.72 -11.79
C GLN A 165 18.52 -6.17 -11.27
N LYS A 166 19.06 -6.36 -10.07
CA LYS A 166 18.94 -7.64 -9.34
C LYS A 166 17.49 -7.80 -8.87
N ARG A 167 16.96 -9.03 -8.99
CA ARG A 167 15.61 -9.41 -8.54
C ARG A 167 15.33 -8.80 -7.17
N MET A 168 14.23 -8.07 -7.09
CA MET A 168 13.74 -7.45 -5.86
C MET A 168 13.25 -8.56 -4.92
N ALA A 169 14.16 -9.11 -4.12
CA ALA A 169 13.80 -10.10 -3.12
C ALA A 169 12.99 -9.40 -2.02
N LEU A 170 11.80 -9.93 -1.71
CA LEU A 170 10.89 -9.38 -0.71
C LEU A 170 11.34 -9.80 0.71
N PHE A 171 12.62 -9.63 1.03
CA PHE A 171 13.13 -9.85 2.39
C PHE A 171 12.62 -8.77 3.36
N GLU A 172 12.66 -9.10 4.67
CA GLU A 172 12.16 -8.32 5.82
C GLU A 172 12.25 -6.80 5.61
N GLU A 173 11.10 -6.20 5.34
CA GLU A 173 10.89 -4.75 5.42
C GLU A 173 10.73 -4.39 6.91
N ASP A 174 11.15 -3.19 7.31
CA ASP A 174 10.67 -2.60 8.55
C ASP A 174 9.17 -2.32 8.35
N ILE A 175 8.34 -3.23 8.90
CA ILE A 175 6.89 -3.19 8.71
C ILE A 175 6.25 -2.57 9.95
N VAL A 176 5.42 -1.57 9.70
CA VAL A 176 4.54 -0.99 10.70
C VAL A 176 3.10 -1.19 10.24
N GLN A 177 2.27 -1.73 11.12
CA GLN A 177 0.86 -1.99 10.88
C GLN A 177 0.03 -1.18 11.87
N ILE A 178 -0.92 -0.39 11.37
CA ILE A 178 -1.76 0.52 12.15
C ILE A 178 -3.22 0.12 11.92
N PRO A 179 -3.99 -0.21 12.97
CA PRO A 179 -5.42 -0.49 12.84
C PRO A 179 -6.17 0.70 12.24
N CYS A 180 -7.00 0.45 11.23
CA CYS A 180 -7.81 1.50 10.60
C CYS A 180 -8.78 2.17 11.59
N ALA A 181 -9.18 1.46 12.65
CA ALA A 181 -10.03 1.98 13.72
C ALA A 181 -9.33 3.00 14.63
N GLU A 182 -7.99 3.09 14.58
CA GLU A 182 -7.18 4.02 15.38
C GLU A 182 -6.78 5.30 14.61
N ILE A 183 -7.22 5.41 13.35
CA ILE A 183 -6.98 6.54 12.44
C ILE A 183 -8.27 7.36 12.33
#